data_AF-A0A175Y2J6-F1
#
_entry.id   AF-A0A175Y2J6-F1
#
_cell.length_a   1.000
_cell.length_b   1.000
_cell.length_c   1.000
_cell.angle_alpha   90.00
_cell.angle_beta   90.00
_cell.angle_gamma   90.00
#
_symmetry.space_group_name_H-M   'P 1'
#
loop_
_entity.id
_entity.type
_entity.pdbx_description
1 polymer ?
#
loop_
_entity_poly.entity_id
_entity_poly.type
_entity_poly.pdbx_seq_one_letter_code
_entity_poly.pdbx_strand_id
1 'polypeptide(L)'
;MPSYILIPFAVFFVCCLSQFWFVKKVRDALIERHPDTFLAVEKSSIFPHRGIWRFTQNNQYKELRDENLNRHVRNLKRLHLVAITSWLAYVIAIFTAASS
;
A
#
# COMPACT_ATOMS: atom_id res chain seq x y z
N MET A 1 23.28 7.75 -17.99
CA MET A 1 22.93 7.16 -16.68
C MET A 1 22.84 5.66 -16.84
N PRO A 2 23.38 4.86 -15.92
CA PRO A 2 23.39 3.42 -16.08
C PRO A 2 21.96 2.85 -16.16
N SER A 3 21.68 2.08 -17.20
CA SER A 3 20.35 1.52 -17.50
C SER A 3 19.82 0.59 -16.39
N TYR A 4 20.70 0.04 -15.53
CA TYR A 4 20.31 -0.79 -14.39
C TYR A 4 19.61 -0.02 -13.27
N ILE A 5 19.74 1.31 -13.20
CA ILE A 5 19.07 2.16 -12.20
C ILE A 5 17.56 2.26 -12.49
N LEU A 6 17.15 2.14 -13.76
CA LEU A 6 15.74 2.20 -14.16
C LEU A 6 14.90 1.01 -13.68
N ILE A 7 15.54 -0.15 -13.44
CA ILE A 7 14.87 -1.38 -13.01
C ILE A 7 14.19 -1.18 -11.63
N PRO A 8 14.91 -0.80 -10.56
CA PRO A 8 14.29 -0.54 -9.27
C PRO A 8 13.30 0.64 -9.27
N PHE A 9 13.50 1.64 -10.13
CA PHE A 9 12.50 2.71 -10.33
C PHE A 9 11.19 2.18 -10.93
N ALA A 10 11.26 1.35 -11.98
CA ALA A 10 10.09 0.72 -12.59
C ALA A 10 9.38 -0.22 -11.60
N VAL A 11 10.12 -1.00 -10.82
CA VAL A 11 9.56 -1.87 -9.76
C VAL A 11 8.85 -1.03 -8.69
N PHE A 12 9.45 0.08 -8.26
CA PHE A 12 8.84 1.01 -7.31
C PHE A 12 7.53 1.59 -7.87
N PHE A 13 7.54 2.03 -9.13
CA PHE A 13 6.36 2.61 -9.77
C PHE A 13 5.21 1.61 -9.90
N VAL A 14 5.49 0.38 -10.35
CA VAL A 14 4.50 -0.71 -10.42
C VAL A 14 3.99 -1.07 -9.02
N CYS A 15 4.85 -1.04 -8.01
CA CYS A 15 4.43 -1.21 -6.62
C CYS A 15 3.45 -0.10 -6.18
N CYS A 16 3.74 1.17 -6.45
CA CYS A 16 2.84 2.27 -6.11
C CYS A 16 1.46 2.13 -6.77
N LEU A 17 1.41 1.78 -8.07
CA LEU A 17 0.14 1.52 -8.76
C LEU A 17 -0.63 0.36 -8.13
N SER A 18 0.07 -0.72 -7.80
CA SER A 18 -0.53 -1.90 -7.16
C SER A 18 -1.04 -1.58 -5.75
N GLN A 19 -0.36 -0.72 -4.98
CA GLN A 19 -0.86 -0.24 -3.68
C GLN A 19 -2.19 0.48 -3.83
N PHE A 20 -2.30 1.38 -4.80
CA PHE A 20 -3.55 2.10 -5.09
C PHE A 20 -4.69 1.13 -5.44
N TRP A 21 -4.39 0.11 -6.24
CA TRP A 21 -5.36 -0.91 -6.62
C TRP A 21 -5.83 -1.74 -5.42
N PHE A 22 -4.92 -2.17 -4.55
CA PHE A 22 -5.27 -2.89 -3.33
C PHE A 22 -6.05 -2.04 -2.33
N VAL A 23 -5.72 -0.75 -2.17
CA VAL A 23 -6.50 0.19 -1.33
C VAL A 23 -7.92 0.29 -1.86
N LYS A 24 -8.11 0.39 -3.18
CA LYS A 24 -9.43 0.41 -3.81
C LYS A 24 -10.19 -0.90 -3.55
N LYS A 25 -9.53 -2.06 -3.69
CA LYS A 25 -10.14 -3.37 -3.37
C LYS A 25 -10.57 -3.49 -1.91
N VAL A 26 -9.74 -3.02 -0.97
CA VAL A 26 -10.09 -2.98 0.46
C VAL A 26 -11.31 -2.10 0.67
N ARG A 27 -11.34 -0.91 0.06
CA ARG A 27 -12.49 0.00 0.13
C ARG A 27 -13.77 -0.63 -0.40
N ASP A 28 -13.73 -1.19 -1.61
CA ASP A 28 -14.90 -1.77 -2.24
C ASP A 28 -15.43 -2.97 -1.42
N ALA A 29 -14.54 -3.80 -0.87
CA ALA A 29 -14.92 -4.89 0.04
C ALA A 29 -15.53 -4.39 1.37
N LEU A 30 -15.03 -3.27 1.89
CA LEU A 30 -15.60 -2.60 3.08
C LEU A 30 -17.00 -2.06 2.79
N ILE A 31 -17.21 -1.41 1.65
CA ILE A 31 -18.53 -0.88 1.26
C ILE A 31 -19.53 -2.03 1.09
N GLU A 32 -19.12 -3.13 0.45
CA GLU A 32 -20.01 -4.25 0.12
C GLU A 32 -20.39 -5.09 1.34
N ARG A 33 -19.45 -5.33 2.27
CA ARG A 33 -19.66 -6.27 3.38
C ARG A 33 -19.80 -5.62 4.76
N HIS A 34 -19.21 -4.45 4.95
CA HIS A 34 -19.15 -3.76 6.25
C HIS A 34 -19.41 -2.25 6.09
N PRO A 35 -20.58 -1.85 5.54
CA PRO A 35 -20.87 -0.46 5.20
C PRO A 35 -20.81 0.48 6.40
N ASP A 36 -21.20 0.01 7.59
CA ASP A 36 -21.12 0.80 8.83
C ASP A 36 -19.67 1.16 9.20
N THR A 37 -18.75 0.23 8.97
CA THR A 37 -17.33 0.45 9.22
C THR A 37 -16.73 1.36 8.18
N PHE A 38 -17.15 1.24 6.91
CA PHE A 38 -16.76 2.15 5.85
C PHE A 38 -17.17 3.59 6.18
N LEU A 39 -18.41 3.82 6.61
CA LEU A 39 -18.90 5.14 7.02
C LEU A 39 -18.11 5.71 8.20
N ALA A 40 -17.76 4.89 9.19
CA ALA A 40 -16.92 5.32 10.31
C ALA A 40 -15.50 5.74 9.85
N VAL A 41 -14.91 4.99 8.92
CA VAL A 41 -13.59 5.28 8.35
C VAL A 41 -13.63 6.54 7.47
N GLU A 42 -14.66 6.71 6.65
CA GLU A 42 -14.86 7.87 5.80
C GLU A 42 -15.09 9.14 6.64
N LYS A 43 -15.92 9.05 7.69
CA LYS A 43 -16.16 10.16 8.61
C LYS A 43 -14.90 10.57 9.39
N SER A 44 -13.96 9.64 9.60
CA SER A 44 -12.69 9.91 10.27
C SER A 44 -11.64 10.62 9.40
N SER A 45 -11.85 10.72 8.08
CA SER A 45 -10.85 11.26 7.17
C SER A 45 -11.44 11.98 5.96
N ILE A 46 -11.05 13.25 5.80
CA ILE A 46 -11.40 14.10 4.63
C ILE A 46 -10.97 13.46 3.30
N PHE A 47 -9.91 12.63 3.33
CA PHE A 47 -9.43 11.89 2.17
C PHE A 47 -9.72 10.39 2.31
N PRO A 48 -10.50 9.79 1.40
CA PRO A 48 -10.90 8.37 1.50
C PRO A 48 -9.69 7.43 1.48
N HIS A 49 -8.64 7.78 0.75
CA HIS A 49 -7.39 6.99 0.69
C HIS A 49 -6.66 6.99 2.03
N ARG A 50 -6.64 8.14 2.73
CA ARG A 50 -5.93 8.31 4.00
C ARG A 50 -6.66 7.61 5.13
N GLY A 51 -8.00 7.66 5.13
CA GLY A 51 -8.85 6.94 6.09
C GLY A 51 -8.67 5.43 5.99
N ILE A 52 -8.80 4.88 4.77
CA ILE A 52 -8.60 3.44 4.52
C ILE A 52 -7.17 3.03 4.90
N TRP A 53 -6.16 3.83 4.52
CA TRP A 53 -4.77 3.53 4.88
C TRP A 53 -4.59 3.46 6.40
N ARG A 54 -5.11 4.44 7.15
CA ARG A 54 -5.05 4.45 8.62
C ARG A 54 -5.79 3.27 9.24
N PHE A 55 -6.95 2.91 8.70
CA PHE A 55 -7.72 1.72 9.10
C PHE A 55 -6.89 0.43 8.92
N THR A 56 -6.20 0.28 7.78
CA THR A 56 -5.32 -0.86 7.52
C THR A 56 -4.05 -0.85 8.39
N GLN A 57 -3.52 0.32 8.74
CA GLN A 57 -2.35 0.44 9.62
C GLN A 57 -2.72 0.10 11.07
N ASN A 58 -3.84 0.62 11.58
CA ASN A 58 -4.31 0.43 12.96
C ASN A 58 -4.82 -0.99 13.27
N ASN A 59 -4.83 -1.90 12.30
CA ASN A 59 -5.33 -3.27 12.44
C ASN A 59 -6.81 -3.41 12.80
N GLN A 60 -7.61 -2.36 12.62
CA GLN A 60 -9.06 -2.38 12.85
C GLN A 60 -9.79 -3.39 11.94
N TYR A 61 -9.23 -3.68 10.75
CA TYR A 61 -9.73 -4.73 9.85
C TYR A 61 -9.74 -6.15 10.48
N LYS A 62 -8.98 -6.40 11.54
CA LYS A 62 -8.99 -7.69 12.24
C LYS A 62 -10.25 -7.90 13.08
N GLU A 63 -10.86 -6.82 13.57
CA GLU A 63 -12.07 -6.88 14.40
C GLU A 63 -13.28 -7.37 13.60
N LEU A 64 -13.30 -7.09 12.29
CA LEU A 64 -14.34 -7.53 11.35
C LEU A 64 -14.34 -9.03 11.09
N ARG A 65 -13.29 -9.77 11.51
CA ARG A 65 -13.13 -11.22 11.30
C ARG A 65 -13.33 -11.69 9.85
N ASP A 66 -13.18 -10.81 8.86
CA ASP A 66 -13.29 -11.14 7.43
C ASP A 66 -11.92 -11.59 6.89
N GLU A 67 -11.79 -12.89 6.59
CA GLU A 67 -10.56 -13.47 6.03
C GLU A 67 -10.17 -12.88 4.68
N ASN A 68 -11.16 -12.52 3.85
CA ASN A 68 -10.91 -11.97 2.52
C ASN A 68 -10.32 -10.56 2.65
N LEU A 69 -10.89 -9.73 3.52
CA LEU A 69 -10.37 -8.40 3.84
C LEU A 69 -8.96 -8.50 4.44
N ASN A 70 -8.77 -9.41 5.40
CA ASN A 70 -7.47 -9.69 6.02
C ASN A 70 -6.40 -10.04 4.98
N ARG A 71 -6.74 -10.88 3.99
CA ARG A 71 -5.82 -11.27 2.91
C ARG A 71 -5.43 -10.08 2.04
N HIS A 72 -6.39 -9.24 1.64
CA HIS A 72 -6.13 -8.04 0.85
C HIS A 72 -5.24 -7.04 1.59
N VAL A 73 -5.52 -6.78 2.87
CA VAL A 73 -4.71 -5.87 3.70
C VAL A 73 -3.30 -6.44 3.93
N ARG A 74 -3.16 -7.75 4.12
CA ARG A 74 -1.84 -8.39 4.26
C ARG A 74 -1.02 -8.30 2.97
N ASN A 75 -1.65 -8.48 1.82
CA ASN A 75 -0.99 -8.30 0.52
C ASN A 75 -0.59 -6.84 0.29
N LEU A 76 -1.44 -5.88 0.64
CA LEU A 76 -1.13 -4.45 0.62
C LEU A 76 0.12 -4.14 1.47
N LYS A 77 0.18 -4.64 2.71
CA LYS A 77 1.33 -4.43 3.61
C LYS A 77 2.61 -5.05 3.05
N ARG A 78 2.55 -6.27 2.50
CA ARG A 78 3.69 -6.91 1.84
C ARG A 78 4.18 -6.09 0.66
N LEU A 79 3.27 -5.62 -0.18
CA LEU A 79 3.61 -4.84 -1.36
C LEU A 79 4.18 -3.46 -0.98
N HIS A 80 3.73 -2.88 0.13
CA HIS A 80 4.35 -1.70 0.71
C HIS A 80 5.76 -1.94 1.23
N LEU A 81 5.99 -3.07 1.90
CA LEU A 81 7.32 -3.47 2.33
C LEU A 81 8.26 -3.66 1.13
N VAL A 82 7.81 -4.36 0.08
CA VAL A 82 8.59 -4.53 -1.16
C VAL A 82 8.91 -3.18 -1.78
N ALA A 83 7.93 -2.27 -1.89
CA ALA A 83 8.14 -0.93 -2.42
C ALA A 83 9.23 -0.15 -1.65
N ILE A 84 9.19 -0.18 -0.31
CA ILE A 84 10.20 0.47 0.54
C ILE A 84 11.57 -0.17 0.32
N THR A 85 11.65 -1.51 0.28
CA THR A 85 12.93 -2.20 0.06
C THR A 85 13.52 -1.90 -1.31
N SER A 86 12.71 -1.87 -2.36
CA SER A 86 13.13 -1.50 -3.71
C SER A 86 13.56 -0.05 -3.80
N TRP A 87 12.86 0.86 -3.10
CA TRP A 87 13.25 2.26 -2.98
C TRP A 87 14.59 2.42 -2.27
N LEU A 88 14.82 1.70 -1.17
CA LEU A 88 16.06 1.77 -0.41
C LEU A 88 17.25 1.24 -1.23
N ALA A 89 17.05 0.14 -1.98
CA ALA A 89 18.03 -0.39 -2.92
C ALA A 89 18.33 0.59 -4.07
N TYR A 90 17.31 1.29 -4.59
CA TYR A 90 17.47 2.35 -5.59
C TYR A 90 18.37 3.48 -5.08
N VAL A 91 18.09 3.98 -3.87
CA VAL A 91 18.86 5.05 -3.24
C VAL A 91 20.31 4.62 -3.05
N ILE A 92 20.55 3.42 -2.51
CA ILE A 92 21.91 2.89 -2.35
C ILE A 92 22.62 2.83 -3.70
N ALA A 93 21.99 2.26 -4.74
CA ALA A 93 22.59 2.13 -6.06
C ALA A 93 22.98 3.49 -6.67
N ILE A 94 22.17 4.53 -6.47
CA ILE A 94 22.51 5.90 -6.91
C ILE A 94 23.72 6.43 -6.15
N PHE A 95 23.73 6.33 -4.82
CA PHE A 95 24.84 6.84 -4.01
C PHE A 95 26.16 6.12 -4.32
N THR A 96 26.13 4.80 -4.50
CA THR A 96 27.31 4.02 -4.87
C THR A 96 27.82 4.38 -6.28
N ALA A 97 26.91 4.56 -7.25
CA ALA A 97 27.27 4.97 -8.61
C ALA A 97 27.74 6.44 -8.71
N ALA A 98 27.32 7.30 -7.78
CA ALA A 98 27.78 8.69 -7.72
C ALA A 98 29.15 8.84 -7.01
N SER A 99 29.56 7.84 -6.22
CA SER A 99 30.85 7.81 -5.52
C SER A 99 32.00 7.18 -6.33
N SER A 100 31.71 6.67 -7.52
CA SER A 100 32.65 6.04 -8.46
C SER A 100 32.87 6.91 -9.68
#